data_AF-A0A5N8URL8-F1
#
_entry.id   AF-A0A5N8URL8-F1
#
_cell.length_a   1.000
_cell.length_b   1.000
_cell.length_c   1.000
_cell.angle_alpha   90.00
_cell.angle_beta   90.00
_cell.angle_gamma   90.00
#
_symmetry.space_group_name_H-M   'P 1'
#
loop_
_entity.id
_entity.type
_entity.pdbx_description
1 polymer ?
#
loop_
_entity_poly.entity_id
_entity_poly.type
_entity_poly.pdbx_seq_one_letter_code
_entity_poly.pdbx_strand_id
1 'polypeptide(L)'
;MPGINTGTIAADLTRNVLAQNSANGSLGTAISSGNYRGDIVKLVPDAKSLLDAAEELTFKASEYVEKDISKRKIQDDYGTVSEIHALVEEYLKKVPDLEKQQKLKDFVSNLSKQNVTVAHQLLAYLGSYSGDASEQFVALSEAKKQLTGKPEAKALLVLINASLANMAKEQGPQIRAGLNVYDAALALSSDKEIGDLQGLRDFYRDSVLDYSGLGDAFEKVLTRFGDKKITEAIGFLLKGLGADLQVQGSSIDKSKLQQIMNDIKKLKVINGLHEQVALLFERVKIAPAA
;
A
#
# COMPACT_ATOMS: atom_id res chain seq x y z
N MET A 1 -11.90 -36.40 -21.76
CA MET A 1 -11.72 -37.72 -21.11
C MET A 1 -12.54 -38.71 -21.91
N PRO A 2 -12.02 -39.88 -22.33
CA PRO A 2 -10.73 -40.52 -22.00
C PRO A 2 -9.65 -40.19 -23.07
N GLY A 3 -8.42 -40.73 -23.04
CA GLY A 3 -7.75 -41.58 -22.05
C GLY A 3 -6.23 -41.53 -22.25
N ILE A 4 -5.44 -41.86 -21.23
CA ILE A 4 -3.98 -41.80 -21.29
C ILE A 4 -3.46 -42.95 -22.16
N ASN A 5 -2.75 -42.62 -23.24
CA ASN A 5 -2.20 -43.61 -24.16
C ASN A 5 -0.89 -44.20 -23.59
N THR A 6 -0.99 -45.29 -22.84
CA THR A 6 0.15 -46.04 -22.33
C THR A 6 0.80 -46.83 -23.46
N GLY A 7 1.72 -46.19 -24.18
CA GLY A 7 2.46 -46.81 -25.28
C GLY A 7 3.30 -48.00 -24.80
N THR A 8 2.85 -49.21 -25.16
CA THR A 8 3.55 -50.46 -24.82
C THR A 8 4.78 -50.64 -25.72
N ILE A 9 5.95 -50.86 -25.12
CA ILE A 9 7.16 -51.21 -25.88
C ILE A 9 7.05 -52.67 -26.31
N ALA A 10 6.86 -52.91 -27.60
CA ALA A 10 6.90 -54.25 -28.18
C ALA A 10 8.36 -54.70 -28.35
N ALA A 11 8.81 -55.63 -27.50
CA ALA A 11 10.05 -56.36 -27.72
C ALA A 11 9.79 -57.51 -28.69
N ASP A 12 10.18 -57.34 -29.96
CA ASP A 12 10.12 -58.42 -30.95
C ASP A 12 11.20 -59.47 -30.63
N LEU A 13 10.75 -60.67 -30.25
CA LEU A 13 11.58 -61.82 -29.89
C LEU A 13 11.34 -62.97 -30.87
N THR A 14 11.72 -62.78 -32.13
CA THR A 14 11.56 -63.80 -33.18
C THR A 14 12.88 -64.49 -33.59
N ARG A 15 12.98 -65.77 -33.18
CA ARG A 15 13.69 -66.90 -33.81
C ARG A 15 15.24 -66.96 -33.83
N ASN A 16 15.78 -67.48 -32.72
CA ASN A 16 16.31 -68.86 -32.65
C ASN A 16 16.77 -69.55 -33.97
N VAL A 17 18.09 -69.69 -34.18
CA VAL A 17 18.71 -70.72 -35.06
C VAL A 17 20.08 -71.18 -34.51
N LEU A 18 20.15 -72.46 -34.10
CA LEU A 18 21.32 -73.39 -34.02
C LEU A 18 22.48 -73.20 -33.02
N ALA A 19 22.48 -74.13 -32.04
CA ALA A 19 23.55 -75.09 -31.73
C ALA A 19 24.83 -74.71 -30.93
N GLN A 20 24.80 -75.14 -29.65
CA GLN A 20 25.87 -75.83 -28.90
C GLN A 20 27.33 -75.31 -28.96
N ASN A 21 27.79 -74.69 -27.86
CA ASN A 21 28.73 -75.36 -26.94
C ASN A 21 29.01 -74.60 -25.62
N SER A 22 29.08 -75.37 -24.53
CA SER A 22 29.91 -75.24 -23.32
C SER A 22 30.10 -73.89 -22.58
N ALA A 23 29.39 -73.79 -21.45
CA ALA A 23 29.90 -73.42 -20.12
C ALA A 23 30.86 -72.23 -19.92
N ASN A 24 30.32 -71.08 -19.48
CA ASN A 24 30.62 -70.45 -18.17
C ASN A 24 29.79 -69.17 -17.95
N GLY A 25 29.23 -68.98 -16.73
CA GLY A 25 28.90 -67.64 -16.21
C GLY A 25 30.19 -66.95 -15.71
N SER A 26 30.27 -65.69 -15.29
CA SER A 26 29.28 -64.65 -14.97
C SER A 26 30.07 -63.32 -14.86
N LEU A 27 29.56 -62.11 -15.10
CA LEU A 27 28.21 -61.63 -15.44
C LEU A 27 28.36 -60.36 -16.33
N GLY A 28 27.71 -60.29 -17.50
CA GLY A 28 27.79 -59.12 -18.40
C GLY A 28 26.51 -58.29 -18.38
N THR A 29 26.55 -57.07 -17.83
CA THR A 29 25.39 -56.17 -17.76
C THR A 29 24.99 -55.69 -19.16
N ALA A 30 23.94 -56.30 -19.73
CA ALA A 30 23.38 -55.89 -21.00
C ALA A 30 22.67 -54.52 -20.86
N ILE A 31 23.39 -53.43 -21.17
CA ILE A 31 22.81 -52.08 -21.19
C ILE A 31 21.83 -52.01 -22.36
N SER A 32 20.53 -52.02 -22.05
CA SER A 32 19.48 -51.92 -23.06
C SER A 32 19.54 -50.54 -23.76
N SER A 33 19.78 -50.56 -25.07
CA SER A 33 19.78 -49.38 -25.93
C SER A 33 18.69 -49.50 -26.99
N GLY A 34 17.83 -48.47 -27.09
CA GLY A 34 16.78 -48.37 -28.11
C GLY A 34 16.98 -47.16 -29.02
N ASN A 35 16.04 -46.94 -29.93
CA ASN A 35 15.96 -45.73 -30.75
C ASN A 35 14.64 -45.01 -30.47
N TYR A 36 14.68 -43.70 -30.25
CA TYR A 36 13.50 -42.85 -30.11
C TYR A 36 13.60 -41.66 -31.07
N ARG A 37 12.69 -41.61 -32.06
CA ARG A 37 12.58 -40.54 -33.08
C ARG A 37 13.87 -40.27 -33.89
N GLY A 38 14.75 -41.24 -34.00
CA GLY A 38 16.04 -41.14 -34.70
C GLY A 38 17.24 -41.24 -33.75
N ASP A 39 17.07 -40.82 -32.50
CA ASP A 39 18.15 -40.76 -31.51
C ASP A 39 18.35 -42.10 -30.79
N ILE A 40 19.60 -42.48 -30.56
CA ILE A 40 19.96 -43.70 -29.82
C ILE A 40 19.90 -43.41 -28.31
N VAL A 41 18.94 -44.02 -27.62
CA VAL A 41 18.72 -43.86 -26.18
C VAL A 41 19.30 -45.07 -25.45
N LYS A 42 20.06 -44.86 -24.38
CA LYS A 42 20.59 -45.91 -23.50
C LYS A 42 19.94 -45.83 -22.13
N LEU A 43 19.51 -46.97 -21.58
CA LEU A 43 19.02 -47.04 -20.22
C LEU A 43 20.18 -46.91 -19.23
N VAL A 44 20.28 -45.76 -18.56
CA VAL A 44 21.20 -45.55 -17.44
C VAL A 44 20.46 -45.97 -16.14
N PRO A 45 20.96 -46.94 -15.35
CA PRO A 45 20.22 -47.47 -14.21
C PRO A 45 19.99 -46.47 -13.04
N ASP A 46 20.69 -45.34 -13.02
CA ASP A 46 20.77 -44.45 -11.86
C ASP A 46 20.34 -43.00 -12.18
N ALA A 47 19.10 -42.86 -12.63
CA ALA A 47 18.52 -41.56 -12.99
C ALA A 47 18.22 -40.64 -11.79
N LYS A 48 18.50 -41.06 -10.55
CA LYS A 48 18.30 -40.25 -9.33
C LYS A 48 19.21 -39.03 -9.27
N SER A 49 20.40 -39.15 -9.85
CA SER A 49 21.46 -38.14 -9.82
C SER A 49 21.04 -36.73 -10.28
N LEU A 50 20.02 -36.56 -11.14
CA LEU A 50 19.62 -35.22 -11.61
C LEU A 50 18.77 -34.44 -10.61
N LEU A 51 17.90 -35.11 -9.86
CA LEU A 51 17.08 -34.44 -8.83
C LEU A 51 17.95 -34.17 -7.59
N ASP A 52 18.71 -35.17 -7.16
CA ASP A 52 19.62 -35.08 -6.01
C ASP A 52 20.69 -33.97 -6.24
N ALA A 53 21.26 -33.84 -7.44
CA ALA A 53 22.22 -32.77 -7.74
C ALA A 53 21.57 -31.36 -7.79
N ALA A 54 20.29 -31.27 -8.19
CA ALA A 54 19.54 -30.01 -8.11
C ALA A 54 19.24 -29.63 -6.65
N GLU A 55 18.92 -30.63 -5.81
CA GLU A 55 18.74 -30.44 -4.37
C GLU A 55 20.05 -30.03 -3.67
N GLU A 56 21.20 -30.66 -3.94
CA GLU A 56 22.49 -30.24 -3.35
C GLU A 56 22.89 -28.81 -3.71
N LEU A 57 22.66 -28.38 -4.97
CA LEU A 57 22.89 -27.00 -5.38
C LEU A 57 21.91 -26.02 -4.69
N THR A 58 20.67 -26.45 -4.46
CA THR A 58 19.65 -25.66 -3.76
C THR A 58 19.91 -25.61 -2.25
N PHE A 59 20.49 -26.66 -1.65
CA PHE A 59 20.87 -26.71 -0.23
C PHE A 59 21.94 -25.67 0.12
N LYS A 60 22.90 -25.43 -0.78
CA LYS A 60 23.85 -24.30 -0.63
C LYS A 60 23.21 -22.92 -0.72
N ALA A 61 21.96 -22.84 -1.17
CA ALA A 61 21.14 -21.63 -1.15
C ALA A 61 20.06 -21.66 -0.04
N SER A 62 19.91 -22.74 0.74
CA SER A 62 18.88 -22.89 1.76
C SER A 62 19.37 -22.71 3.20
N GLU A 63 20.61 -22.28 3.42
CA GLU A 63 21.11 -21.83 4.75
C GLU A 63 20.38 -20.56 5.27
N TYR A 64 19.48 -19.97 4.48
CA TYR A 64 18.52 -18.99 4.98
C TYR A 64 17.52 -19.64 5.94
N VAL A 65 17.87 -19.59 7.23
CA VAL A 65 17.02 -19.91 8.40
C VAL A 65 15.56 -19.60 8.11
N GLU A 66 14.70 -20.62 8.19
CA GLU A 66 13.26 -20.48 7.99
C GLU A 66 12.69 -19.42 8.95
N LYS A 67 12.23 -18.30 8.38
CA LYS A 67 11.67 -17.20 9.16
C LYS A 67 10.26 -17.55 9.64
N ASP A 68 10.23 -18.12 10.85
CA ASP A 68 9.06 -18.35 11.71
C ASP A 68 8.00 -17.25 11.52
N ILE A 69 6.77 -17.70 11.26
CA ILE A 69 5.61 -16.86 10.99
C ILE A 69 5.32 -15.94 12.20
N SER A 70 5.57 -16.44 13.42
CA SER A 70 5.40 -15.72 14.69
C SER A 70 6.36 -14.54 14.86
N LYS A 71 7.46 -14.50 14.08
CA LYS A 71 8.44 -13.41 14.07
C LYS A 71 8.17 -12.39 12.94
N ARG A 72 7.12 -12.57 12.15
CA ARG A 72 6.68 -11.62 11.13
C ARG A 72 5.63 -10.68 11.72
N LYS A 73 5.66 -9.41 11.32
CA LYS A 73 4.58 -8.46 11.63
C LYS A 73 3.33 -8.87 10.83
N ILE A 74 2.43 -9.62 11.47
CA ILE A 74 1.10 -9.91 10.92
C ILE A 74 0.25 -8.65 11.12
N GLN A 75 -0.29 -8.12 10.04
CA GLN A 75 -1.22 -6.99 10.02
C GLN A 75 -2.50 -7.44 9.33
N ASP A 76 -3.66 -7.09 9.90
CA ASP A 76 -4.95 -7.40 9.29
C ASP A 76 -5.23 -6.40 8.15
N ASP A 77 -4.75 -6.75 6.96
CA ASP A 77 -4.95 -5.97 5.74
C ASP A 77 -6.45 -5.85 5.37
N TYR A 78 -7.29 -6.82 5.74
CA TYR A 78 -8.74 -6.79 5.45
C TYR A 78 -9.49 -5.86 6.41
N GLY A 79 -9.23 -5.95 7.71
CA GLY A 79 -9.77 -5.01 8.70
C GLY A 79 -9.39 -3.56 8.38
N THR A 80 -8.10 -3.32 8.09
CA THR A 80 -7.58 -1.99 7.75
C THR A 80 -8.29 -1.39 6.52
N VAL A 81 -8.51 -2.18 5.46
CA VAL A 81 -9.23 -1.73 4.25
C VAL A 81 -10.71 -1.44 4.55
N SER A 82 -11.36 -2.27 5.38
CA SER A 82 -12.77 -2.10 5.75
C SER A 82 -13.03 -0.81 6.54
N GLU A 83 -12.16 -0.50 7.51
CA GLU A 83 -12.25 0.74 8.30
C GLU A 83 -12.10 1.99 7.43
N ILE A 84 -11.16 1.99 6.49
CA ILE A 84 -10.97 3.12 5.57
C ILE A 84 -12.16 3.25 4.61
N HIS A 85 -12.76 2.15 4.14
CA HIS A 85 -13.98 2.21 3.32
C HIS A 85 -15.14 2.89 4.07
N ALA A 86 -15.32 2.65 5.36
CA ALA A 86 -16.35 3.33 6.15
C ALA A 86 -16.14 4.87 6.19
N LEU A 87 -14.89 5.32 6.34
CA LEU A 87 -14.54 6.75 6.28
C LEU A 87 -14.75 7.34 4.88
N VAL A 88 -14.48 6.57 3.81
CA VAL A 88 -14.77 6.98 2.42
C VAL A 88 -16.27 7.17 2.20
N GLU A 89 -17.11 6.28 2.73
CA GLU A 89 -18.57 6.43 2.62
C GLU A 89 -19.10 7.63 3.40
N GLU A 90 -18.52 7.96 4.56
CA GLU A 90 -18.86 9.17 5.30
C GLU A 90 -18.41 10.42 4.54
N TYR A 91 -17.17 10.43 4.05
CA TYR A 91 -16.61 11.51 3.22
C TYR A 91 -17.48 11.81 2.00
N LEU A 92 -17.85 10.79 1.21
CA LEU A 92 -18.66 10.96 0.00
C LEU A 92 -20.07 11.51 0.28
N LYS A 93 -20.63 11.31 1.47
CA LYS A 93 -21.90 11.94 1.90
C LYS A 93 -21.73 13.42 2.24
N LYS A 94 -20.53 13.83 2.67
CA LYS A 94 -20.18 15.19 3.14
C LYS A 94 -19.58 16.11 2.07
N VAL A 95 -19.32 15.62 0.85
CA VAL A 95 -18.79 16.44 -0.26
C VAL A 95 -19.95 16.99 -1.11
N PRO A 96 -20.40 18.25 -0.89
CA PRO A 96 -21.40 18.90 -1.74
C PRO A 96 -20.82 19.37 -3.09
N ASP A 97 -19.50 19.30 -3.24
CA ASP A 97 -18.75 19.80 -4.39
C ASP A 97 -19.08 18.98 -5.66
N LEU A 98 -19.94 19.57 -6.49
CA LEU A 98 -20.42 18.98 -7.73
C LEU A 98 -19.29 18.78 -8.76
N GLU A 99 -18.25 19.62 -8.73
CA GLU A 99 -17.09 19.50 -9.61
C GLU A 99 -16.23 18.30 -9.23
N LYS A 100 -15.96 18.10 -7.93
CA LYS A 100 -15.29 16.87 -7.43
C LYS A 100 -16.10 15.62 -7.73
N GLN A 101 -17.42 15.66 -7.57
CA GLN A 101 -18.28 14.53 -7.94
C GLN A 101 -18.25 14.25 -9.45
N GLN A 102 -18.16 15.28 -10.29
CA GLN A 102 -18.06 15.10 -11.74
C GLN A 102 -16.69 14.55 -12.14
N LYS A 103 -15.59 15.15 -11.65
CA LYS A 103 -14.21 14.67 -11.86
C LYS A 103 -14.05 13.20 -11.43
N LEU A 104 -14.71 12.80 -10.35
CA LEU A 104 -14.76 11.41 -9.89
C LEU A 104 -15.50 10.49 -10.87
N LYS A 105 -16.68 10.89 -11.37
CA LYS A 105 -17.42 10.13 -12.40
C LYS A 105 -16.61 10.00 -13.69
N ASP A 106 -15.93 11.06 -14.11
CA ASP A 106 -15.10 11.09 -15.32
C ASP A 106 -13.89 10.15 -15.17
N PHE A 107 -13.24 10.15 -14.00
CA PHE A 107 -12.19 9.19 -13.66
C PHE A 107 -12.67 7.74 -13.79
N VAL A 108 -13.81 7.38 -13.18
CA VAL A 108 -14.34 6.01 -13.27
C VAL A 108 -14.76 5.64 -14.69
N SER A 109 -15.40 6.57 -15.42
CA SER A 109 -15.77 6.37 -16.82
C SER A 109 -14.55 6.07 -17.68
N ASN A 110 -13.48 6.85 -17.53
CA ASN A 110 -12.26 6.70 -18.32
C ASN A 110 -11.44 5.47 -17.89
N LEU A 111 -11.40 5.15 -16.59
CA LEU A 111 -10.80 3.90 -16.09
C LEU A 111 -11.49 2.67 -16.67
N SER A 112 -12.82 2.70 -16.85
CA SER A 112 -13.55 1.58 -17.46
C SER A 112 -13.36 1.44 -18.98
N LYS A 113 -12.94 2.51 -19.67
CA LYS A 113 -12.63 2.51 -21.11
C LYS A 113 -11.17 2.15 -21.40
N GLN A 114 -10.26 2.51 -20.49
CA GLN A 114 -8.86 2.14 -20.59
C GLN A 114 -8.68 0.67 -20.19
N ASN A 115 -8.03 -0.12 -21.04
CA ASN A 115 -7.63 -1.49 -20.74
C ASN A 115 -6.41 -1.52 -19.80
N VAL A 116 -6.57 -0.96 -18.59
CA VAL A 116 -5.54 -0.93 -17.54
C VAL A 116 -5.34 -2.36 -17.04
N THR A 117 -4.18 -2.94 -17.33
CA THR A 117 -3.86 -4.35 -17.05
C THR A 117 -2.76 -4.51 -16.00
N VAL A 118 -2.00 -3.45 -15.72
CA VAL A 118 -0.81 -3.49 -14.84
C VAL A 118 -0.92 -2.44 -13.73
N ALA A 119 -0.50 -2.79 -12.50
CA ALA A 119 -0.64 -1.93 -11.33
C ALA A 119 0.03 -0.56 -11.49
N HIS A 120 1.20 -0.52 -12.15
CA HIS A 120 1.91 0.73 -12.42
C HIS A 120 1.10 1.71 -13.30
N GLN A 121 0.35 1.20 -14.28
CA GLN A 121 -0.54 2.04 -15.11
C GLN A 121 -1.68 2.62 -14.28
N LEU A 122 -2.28 1.81 -13.39
CA LEU A 122 -3.34 2.25 -12.48
C LEU A 122 -2.84 3.33 -11.50
N LEU A 123 -1.64 3.15 -10.94
CA LEU A 123 -1.02 4.14 -10.04
C LEU A 123 -0.65 5.44 -10.76
N ALA A 124 -0.10 5.36 -11.99
CA ALA A 124 0.15 6.54 -12.81
C ALA A 124 -1.15 7.31 -13.14
N TYR A 125 -2.22 6.58 -13.45
CA TYR A 125 -3.54 7.16 -13.69
C TYR A 125 -4.14 7.82 -12.44
N LEU A 126 -4.01 7.19 -11.26
CA LEU A 126 -4.39 7.78 -9.97
C LEU A 126 -3.59 9.05 -9.65
N GLY A 127 -2.28 9.05 -9.90
CA GLY A 127 -1.43 10.24 -9.75
C GLY A 127 -1.83 11.40 -10.67
N SER A 128 -2.34 11.11 -11.87
CA SER A 128 -2.89 12.13 -12.77
C SER A 128 -4.26 12.69 -12.32
N TYR A 129 -5.00 11.94 -11.49
CA TYR A 129 -6.27 12.37 -10.93
C TYR A 129 -6.08 13.31 -9.73
N SER A 130 -5.23 12.94 -8.77
CA SER A 130 -4.89 13.78 -7.62
C SER A 130 -3.53 13.41 -7.06
N GLY A 131 -2.80 14.37 -6.49
CA GLY A 131 -1.60 14.11 -5.69
C GLY A 131 -1.90 13.59 -4.28
N ASP A 132 -3.16 13.67 -3.85
CA ASP A 132 -3.58 13.34 -2.48
C ASP A 132 -3.95 11.85 -2.32
N ALA A 133 -3.28 11.16 -1.39
CA ALA A 133 -3.51 9.74 -1.13
C ALA A 133 -4.95 9.42 -0.68
N SER A 134 -5.60 10.31 0.09
CA SER A 134 -7.00 10.13 0.50
C SER A 134 -7.93 10.25 -0.71
N GLU A 135 -7.75 11.24 -1.57
CA GLU A 135 -8.55 11.40 -2.80
C GLU A 135 -8.34 10.27 -3.80
N GLN A 136 -7.11 9.78 -3.97
CA GLN A 136 -6.81 8.60 -4.78
C GLN A 136 -7.54 7.36 -4.24
N PHE A 137 -7.50 7.13 -2.92
CA PHE A 137 -8.17 5.99 -2.30
C PHE A 137 -9.70 6.09 -2.43
N VAL A 138 -10.29 7.27 -2.24
CA VAL A 138 -11.72 7.55 -2.48
C VAL A 138 -12.08 7.23 -3.94
N ALA A 139 -11.30 7.72 -4.91
CA ALA A 139 -11.58 7.52 -6.32
C ALA A 139 -11.53 6.04 -6.73
N LEU A 140 -10.54 5.32 -6.21
CA LEU A 140 -10.37 3.89 -6.45
C LEU A 140 -11.46 3.04 -5.76
N SER A 141 -11.95 3.47 -4.60
CA SER A 141 -13.06 2.83 -3.86
C SER A 141 -14.40 3.01 -4.57
N GLU A 142 -14.68 4.20 -5.12
CA GLU A 142 -15.87 4.43 -5.92
C GLU A 142 -15.79 3.70 -7.28
N ALA A 143 -14.61 3.64 -7.91
CA ALA A 143 -14.38 2.81 -9.09
C ALA A 143 -14.70 1.33 -8.83
N LYS A 144 -14.21 0.76 -7.71
CA LYS A 144 -14.55 -0.59 -7.27
C LYS A 144 -16.06 -0.78 -7.17
N LYS A 145 -16.77 0.15 -6.53
CA LYS A 145 -18.23 0.11 -6.34
C LYS A 145 -19.01 0.11 -7.66
N GLN A 146 -18.67 1.00 -8.59
CA GLN A 146 -19.35 1.13 -9.89
C GLN A 146 -19.00 0.03 -10.91
N LEU A 147 -17.88 -0.68 -10.70
CA LEU A 147 -17.44 -1.80 -11.53
C LEU A 147 -17.88 -3.17 -10.98
N THR A 148 -18.22 -3.25 -9.68
CA THR A 148 -18.70 -4.49 -9.06
C THR A 148 -19.97 -4.98 -9.76
N GLY A 149 -20.02 -6.29 -10.05
CA GLY A 149 -21.12 -6.93 -10.77
C GLY A 149 -20.97 -6.98 -12.29
N LYS A 150 -20.04 -6.23 -12.89
CA LYS A 150 -19.76 -6.24 -14.34
C LYS A 150 -18.79 -7.38 -14.72
N PRO A 151 -19.20 -8.38 -15.54
CA PRO A 151 -18.33 -9.50 -15.91
C PRO A 151 -17.03 -9.07 -16.62
N GLU A 152 -17.11 -8.06 -17.48
CA GLU A 152 -16.00 -7.48 -18.24
C GLU A 152 -14.95 -6.80 -17.35
N ALA A 153 -15.36 -6.29 -16.18
CA ALA A 153 -14.47 -5.58 -15.27
C ALA A 153 -13.72 -6.50 -14.29
N LYS A 154 -13.90 -7.83 -14.34
CA LYS A 154 -13.35 -8.78 -13.34
C LYS A 154 -11.82 -8.66 -13.15
N ALA A 155 -11.06 -8.59 -14.23
CA ALA A 155 -9.59 -8.47 -14.15
C ALA A 155 -9.17 -7.12 -13.53
N LEU A 156 -9.82 -6.03 -13.94
CA LEU A 156 -9.62 -4.70 -13.39
C LEU A 156 -10.01 -4.62 -11.91
N LEU A 157 -11.10 -5.29 -11.48
CA LEU A 157 -11.50 -5.38 -10.08
C LEU A 157 -10.47 -6.09 -9.21
N VAL A 158 -9.80 -7.14 -9.70
CA VAL A 158 -8.68 -7.79 -8.98
C VAL A 158 -7.54 -6.79 -8.80
N LEU A 159 -7.18 -6.04 -9.84
CA LEU A 159 -6.13 -5.02 -9.80
C LEU A 159 -6.45 -3.86 -8.84
N ILE A 160 -7.71 -3.39 -8.86
CA ILE A 160 -8.24 -2.36 -7.97
C ILE A 160 -8.19 -2.84 -6.52
N ASN A 161 -8.63 -4.06 -6.21
CA ASN A 161 -8.60 -4.59 -4.84
C ASN A 161 -7.17 -4.74 -4.31
N ALA A 162 -6.24 -5.25 -5.12
CA ALA A 162 -4.83 -5.34 -4.75
C ALA A 162 -4.21 -3.96 -4.50
N SER A 163 -4.57 -2.96 -5.32
CA SER A 163 -4.09 -1.58 -5.16
C SER A 163 -4.66 -0.90 -3.92
N LEU A 164 -5.95 -1.09 -3.62
CA LEU A 164 -6.57 -0.61 -2.37
C LEU A 164 -5.92 -1.23 -1.13
N ALA A 165 -5.64 -2.55 -1.15
CA ALA A 165 -4.96 -3.22 -0.04
C ALA A 165 -3.55 -2.65 0.17
N ASN A 166 -2.77 -2.49 -0.90
CA ASN A 166 -1.44 -1.88 -0.83
C ASN A 166 -1.50 -0.42 -0.31
N MET A 167 -2.43 0.40 -0.78
CA MET A 167 -2.61 1.77 -0.29
C MET A 167 -3.00 1.82 1.19
N ALA A 168 -3.95 0.99 1.63
CA ALA A 168 -4.36 0.92 3.04
C ALA A 168 -3.21 0.47 3.97
N LYS A 169 -2.32 -0.39 3.47
CA LYS A 169 -1.15 -0.89 4.20
C LYS A 169 -0.01 0.12 4.28
N GLU A 170 0.41 0.68 3.14
CA GLU A 170 1.57 1.56 3.05
C GLU A 170 1.25 3.03 3.41
N GLN A 171 0.00 3.46 3.20
CA GLN A 171 -0.45 4.86 3.35
C GLN A 171 -1.69 5.02 4.23
N GLY A 172 -2.10 3.98 4.96
CA GLY A 172 -3.32 3.99 5.79
C GLY A 172 -3.44 5.20 6.73
N PRO A 173 -2.41 5.56 7.53
CA PRO A 173 -2.44 6.75 8.39
C PRO A 173 -2.66 8.05 7.61
N GLN A 174 -1.98 8.24 6.48
CA GLN A 174 -2.09 9.41 5.60
C GLN A 174 -3.50 9.52 5.00
N ILE A 175 -4.05 8.39 4.56
CA ILE A 175 -5.40 8.30 4.00
C ILE A 175 -6.43 8.69 5.08
N ARG A 176 -6.38 8.06 6.26
CA ARG A 176 -7.29 8.35 7.38
C ARG A 176 -7.17 9.81 7.84
N ALA A 177 -5.95 10.31 8.05
CA ALA A 177 -5.72 11.71 8.45
C ALA A 177 -6.38 12.71 7.47
N GLY A 178 -6.19 12.53 6.16
CA GLY A 178 -6.76 13.43 5.14
C GLY A 178 -8.28 13.34 4.97
N LEU A 179 -8.90 12.20 5.33
CA LEU A 179 -10.36 12.07 5.39
C LEU A 179 -10.92 12.70 6.67
N ASN A 180 -10.31 12.38 7.83
CA ASN A 180 -10.79 12.79 9.15
C ASN A 180 -10.73 14.31 9.35
N VAL A 181 -9.74 15.00 8.76
CA VAL A 181 -9.59 16.46 8.87
C VAL A 181 -10.40 17.25 7.82
N TYR A 182 -11.08 16.60 6.88
CA TYR A 182 -11.72 17.27 5.73
C TYR A 182 -12.65 18.41 6.12
N ASP A 183 -13.58 18.18 7.06
CA ASP A 183 -14.57 19.18 7.48
C ASP A 183 -13.89 20.41 8.13
N ALA A 184 -12.84 20.18 8.93
CA ALA A 184 -12.07 21.24 9.57
C ALA A 184 -11.23 22.04 8.56
N ALA A 185 -10.67 21.37 7.54
CA ALA A 185 -9.89 22.00 6.49
C ALA A 185 -10.78 22.79 5.52
N LEU A 186 -11.94 22.24 5.15
CA LEU A 186 -12.92 22.91 4.28
C LEU A 186 -13.43 24.21 4.92
N ALA A 187 -13.83 24.16 6.19
CA ALA A 187 -14.30 25.33 6.94
C ALA A 187 -13.27 26.46 7.02
N LEU A 188 -11.98 26.14 6.94
CA LEU A 188 -10.88 27.10 7.06
C LEU A 188 -10.32 27.56 5.70
N SER A 189 -10.40 26.72 4.67
CA SER A 189 -9.95 27.02 3.29
C SER A 189 -10.68 28.18 2.59
N SER A 190 -11.71 28.74 3.24
CA SER A 190 -12.37 29.98 2.80
C SER A 190 -11.50 31.23 3.05
N ASP A 191 -10.56 31.17 4.01
CA ASP A 191 -9.55 32.22 4.21
C ASP A 191 -8.34 31.96 3.29
N LYS A 192 -8.21 32.75 2.23
CA LYS A 192 -7.11 32.61 1.27
C LYS A 192 -5.72 32.93 1.86
N GLU A 193 -5.65 33.61 3.01
CA GLU A 193 -4.38 33.92 3.66
C GLU A 193 -3.81 32.73 4.43
N ILE A 194 -4.64 31.75 4.80
CA ILE A 194 -4.18 30.56 5.54
C ILE A 194 -3.88 29.37 4.61
N GLY A 195 -4.51 29.32 3.43
CA GLY A 195 -4.21 28.35 2.40
C GLY A 195 -5.43 27.59 1.89
N ASP A 196 -5.21 26.76 0.88
CA ASP A 196 -6.25 25.97 0.26
C ASP A 196 -6.55 24.67 1.06
N LEU A 197 -7.63 23.99 0.66
CA LEU A 197 -8.06 22.74 1.27
C LEU A 197 -6.97 21.66 1.24
N GLN A 198 -6.17 21.57 0.16
CA GLN A 198 -5.11 20.58 0.08
C GLN A 198 -3.96 20.92 1.03
N GLY A 199 -3.46 22.16 1.00
CA GLY A 199 -2.41 22.63 1.89
C GLY A 199 -2.77 22.47 3.36
N LEU A 200 -4.03 22.64 3.74
CA LEU A 200 -4.50 22.40 5.12
C LEU A 200 -4.52 20.90 5.49
N ARG A 201 -4.93 20.01 4.58
CA ARG A 201 -4.84 18.54 4.81
C ARG A 201 -3.40 18.08 4.97
N ASP A 202 -2.50 18.57 4.12
CA ASP A 202 -1.08 18.23 4.20
C ASP A 202 -0.44 18.78 5.47
N PHE A 203 -0.73 20.04 5.84
CA PHE A 203 -0.29 20.60 7.13
C PHE A 203 -0.72 19.75 8.33
N TYR A 204 -1.94 19.21 8.32
CA TYR A 204 -2.40 18.29 9.36
C TYR A 204 -1.58 17.00 9.39
N ARG A 205 -1.31 16.38 8.22
CA ARG A 205 -0.46 15.18 8.12
C ARG A 205 0.95 15.46 8.65
N ASP A 206 1.61 16.52 8.17
CA ASP A 206 2.97 16.94 8.56
C ASP A 206 3.11 17.21 10.08
N SER A 207 2.02 17.68 10.70
CA SER A 207 1.98 18.03 12.13
C SER A 207 1.64 16.86 13.05
N VAL A 208 0.96 15.82 12.56
CA VAL A 208 0.41 14.72 13.37
C VAL A 208 1.12 13.39 13.13
N LEU A 209 1.39 13.06 11.87
CA LEU A 209 2.08 11.81 11.50
C LEU A 209 3.57 11.95 11.80
N ASP A 210 4.18 13.04 11.33
CA ASP A 210 5.59 13.40 11.56
C ASP A 210 5.77 14.30 12.78
N TYR A 211 4.94 14.12 13.81
CA TYR A 211 5.05 14.84 15.09
C TYR A 211 6.33 14.42 15.84
N SER A 212 7.28 15.35 15.98
CA SER A 212 8.53 15.11 16.73
C SER A 212 8.60 15.85 18.08
N GLY A 213 7.66 16.75 18.37
CA GLY A 213 7.52 17.38 19.68
C GLY A 213 6.88 18.77 19.63
N LEU A 214 6.75 19.38 20.82
CA LEU A 214 6.11 20.69 20.98
C LEU A 214 6.85 21.82 20.24
N GLY A 215 8.20 21.82 20.27
CA GLY A 215 9.02 22.82 19.60
C GLY A 215 8.89 22.77 18.08
N ASP A 216 9.08 21.57 17.50
CA ASP A 216 8.87 21.29 16.07
C ASP A 216 7.46 21.67 15.59
N ALA A 217 6.43 21.34 16.37
CA ALA A 217 5.06 21.74 16.03
C ALA A 217 4.86 23.28 16.05
N PHE A 218 5.54 24.02 16.93
CA PHE A 218 5.51 25.48 16.93
C PHE A 218 6.27 26.07 15.73
N GLU A 219 7.45 25.54 15.44
CA GLU A 219 8.30 25.94 14.31
C GLU A 219 7.58 25.71 12.98
N LYS A 220 6.97 24.53 12.78
CA LYS A 220 6.13 24.22 11.61
C LYS A 220 4.98 25.22 11.42
N VAL A 221 4.31 25.63 12.49
CA VAL A 221 3.25 26.67 12.43
C VAL A 221 3.84 28.03 12.03
N LEU A 222 4.92 28.46 12.69
CA LEU A 222 5.59 29.73 12.41
C LEU A 222 6.09 29.81 10.96
N THR A 223 6.82 28.79 10.49
CA THR A 223 7.38 28.74 9.14
C THR A 223 6.31 28.74 8.06
N ARG A 224 5.15 28.12 8.30
CA ARG A 224 4.10 27.97 7.28
C ARG A 224 3.11 29.13 7.23
N PHE A 225 2.77 29.73 8.38
CA PHE A 225 1.68 30.72 8.48
C PHE A 225 2.15 32.10 9.00
N GLY A 226 3.38 32.20 9.52
CA GLY A 226 3.90 33.41 10.14
C GLY A 226 3.12 33.85 11.39
N ASP A 227 3.55 34.97 11.98
CA ASP A 227 3.06 35.43 13.29
C ASP A 227 1.56 35.77 13.33
N LYS A 228 0.96 36.06 12.18
CA LYS A 228 -0.42 36.59 12.09
C LYS A 228 -1.52 35.53 12.11
N LYS A 229 -1.19 34.27 11.88
CA LYS A 229 -2.18 33.17 11.69
C LYS A 229 -1.89 31.95 12.58
N ILE A 230 -0.99 32.10 13.56
CA ILE A 230 -0.64 31.04 14.52
C ILE A 230 -1.88 30.54 15.28
N THR A 231 -2.73 31.46 15.76
CA THR A 231 -3.92 31.12 16.55
C THR A 231 -4.92 30.29 15.74
N GLU A 232 -5.12 30.64 14.47
CA GLU A 232 -5.97 29.93 13.51
C GLU A 232 -5.40 28.56 13.14
N ALA A 233 -4.08 28.46 12.89
CA ALA A 233 -3.40 27.20 12.61
C ALA A 233 -3.41 26.23 13.82
N ILE A 234 -3.20 26.73 15.04
CA ILE A 234 -3.37 25.94 16.27
C ILE A 234 -4.85 25.53 16.42
N GLY A 235 -5.79 26.46 16.20
CA GLY A 235 -7.22 26.16 16.23
C GLY A 235 -7.65 25.09 15.22
N PHE A 236 -7.03 25.09 14.04
CA PHE A 236 -7.19 24.06 13.02
C PHE A 236 -6.69 22.69 13.48
N LEU A 237 -5.44 22.61 13.96
CA LEU A 237 -4.87 21.35 14.46
C LEU A 237 -5.72 20.76 15.60
N LEU A 238 -6.21 21.59 16.52
CA LEU A 238 -7.10 21.16 17.61
C LEU A 238 -8.45 20.64 17.09
N LYS A 239 -9.03 21.25 16.05
CA LYS A 239 -10.25 20.74 15.41
C LYS A 239 -10.00 19.42 14.68
N GLY A 240 -8.92 19.31 13.91
CA GLY A 240 -8.53 18.11 13.19
C GLY A 240 -8.27 16.92 14.11
N LEU A 241 -7.42 17.12 15.14
CA LEU A 241 -7.15 16.10 16.17
C LEU A 241 -8.43 15.68 16.92
N GLY A 242 -9.38 16.61 17.08
CA GLY A 242 -10.68 16.34 17.68
C GLY A 242 -11.53 15.39 16.84
N ALA A 243 -11.65 15.65 15.53
CA ALA A 243 -12.34 14.78 14.59
C ALA A 243 -11.67 13.40 14.47
N ASP A 244 -10.35 13.37 14.36
CA ASP A 244 -9.52 12.17 14.22
C ASP A 244 -9.58 11.26 15.47
N LEU A 245 -9.73 11.84 16.67
CA LEU A 245 -9.98 11.09 17.91
C LEU A 245 -11.38 10.49 18.00
N GLN A 246 -12.39 11.15 17.42
CA GLN A 246 -13.80 10.77 17.56
C GLN A 246 -14.19 9.61 16.65
N VAL A 247 -13.63 9.53 15.43
CA VAL A 247 -13.91 8.42 14.50
C VAL A 247 -13.35 7.08 14.99
N GLN A 248 -13.88 5.96 14.50
CA GLN A 248 -13.33 4.64 14.80
C GLN A 248 -11.97 4.42 14.14
N GLY A 249 -11.85 4.74 12.84
CA GLY A 249 -10.58 4.70 12.10
C GLY A 249 -9.75 5.96 12.30
N SER A 250 -9.12 6.12 13.47
CA SER A 250 -8.17 7.21 13.70
C SER A 250 -6.90 7.05 12.86
N SER A 251 -6.22 8.15 12.50
CA SER A 251 -5.02 8.11 11.66
C SER A 251 -3.90 7.26 12.27
N ILE A 252 -3.63 7.50 13.55
CA ILE A 252 -2.68 6.82 14.42
C ILE A 252 -3.35 6.43 15.76
N ASP A 253 -2.60 5.83 16.68
CA ASP A 253 -3.09 5.44 18.00
C ASP A 253 -3.75 6.60 18.76
N LYS A 254 -4.94 6.37 19.31
CA LYS A 254 -5.72 7.40 20.03
C LYS A 254 -4.98 7.98 21.24
N SER A 255 -4.13 7.19 21.91
CA SER A 255 -3.26 7.67 22.98
C SER A 255 -2.24 8.70 22.47
N LYS A 256 -1.60 8.43 21.32
CA LYS A 256 -0.66 9.36 20.67
C LYS A 256 -1.39 10.62 20.18
N LEU A 257 -2.55 10.49 19.54
CA LEU A 257 -3.39 11.65 19.17
C LEU A 257 -3.77 12.51 20.39
N GLN A 258 -4.14 11.87 21.51
CA GLN A 258 -4.50 12.59 22.74
C GLN A 258 -3.28 13.30 23.37
N GLN A 259 -2.08 12.73 23.27
CA GLN A 259 -0.85 13.39 23.67
C GLN A 259 -0.57 14.62 22.79
N ILE A 260 -0.59 14.46 21.46
CA ILE A 260 -0.38 15.56 20.50
C ILE A 260 -1.41 16.67 20.77
N MET A 261 -2.70 16.33 20.90
CA MET A 261 -3.77 17.26 21.29
C MET A 261 -3.45 18.05 22.56
N ASN A 262 -2.90 17.41 23.59
CA ASN A 262 -2.53 18.07 24.84
C ASN A 262 -1.31 18.97 24.68
N ASP A 263 -0.38 18.64 23.79
CA ASP A 263 0.78 19.47 23.47
C ASP A 263 0.40 20.67 22.59
N ILE A 264 -0.42 20.48 21.55
CA ILE A 264 -0.96 21.60 20.73
C ILE A 264 -1.81 22.57 21.59
N LYS A 265 -2.49 22.10 22.65
CA LYS A 265 -3.12 23.00 23.64
C LYS A 265 -2.10 23.87 24.39
N LYS A 266 -0.90 23.36 24.68
CA LYS A 266 0.19 24.15 25.28
C LYS A 266 0.74 25.19 24.30
N LEU A 267 0.78 24.89 22.99
CA LEU A 267 1.15 25.88 21.97
C LEU A 267 0.28 27.13 22.02
N LYS A 268 -1.03 27.00 22.31
CA LYS A 268 -1.91 28.16 22.47
C LYS A 268 -1.46 29.09 23.61
N VAL A 269 -0.92 28.53 24.69
CA VAL A 269 -0.36 29.29 25.81
C VAL A 269 0.98 29.93 25.42
N ILE A 270 1.84 29.17 24.73
CA ILE A 270 3.14 29.65 24.23
C ILE A 270 2.95 30.80 23.23
N ASN A 271 1.97 30.73 22.34
CA ASN A 271 1.64 31.82 21.41
C ASN A 271 1.24 33.10 22.15
N GLY A 272 0.37 33.00 23.16
CA GLY A 272 0.00 34.16 23.98
C GLY A 272 1.18 34.77 24.76
N LEU A 273 2.19 33.97 25.12
CA LEU A 273 3.45 34.48 25.69
C LEU A 273 4.35 35.10 24.60
N HIS A 274 4.42 34.52 23.41
CA HIS A 274 5.18 35.04 22.28
C HIS A 274 4.68 36.43 21.87
N GLU A 275 3.36 36.62 21.73
CA GLU A 275 2.72 37.92 21.47
C GLU A 275 3.10 38.96 22.55
N GLN A 276 3.06 38.58 23.83
CA GLN A 276 3.46 39.47 24.94
C GLN A 276 4.95 39.84 24.92
N VAL A 277 5.82 38.87 24.60
CA VAL A 277 7.28 39.10 24.48
C VAL A 277 7.60 39.99 23.27
N ALA A 278 6.92 39.81 22.13
CA ALA A 278 7.06 40.67 20.96
C ALA A 278 6.65 42.13 21.27
N LEU A 279 5.52 42.31 21.97
CA LEU A 279 5.07 43.64 22.44
C LEU A 279 6.06 44.28 23.44
N LEU A 280 6.66 43.49 24.33
CA LEU A 280 7.70 43.98 25.24
C LEU A 280 8.98 44.37 24.49
N PHE A 281 9.42 43.55 23.53
CA PHE A 281 10.61 43.78 22.73
C PHE A 281 10.51 45.08 21.92
N GLU A 282 9.40 45.31 21.22
CA GLU A 282 9.21 46.57 20.50
C GLU A 282 9.15 47.79 21.45
N ARG A 283 8.57 47.67 22.65
CA ARG A 283 8.63 48.74 23.67
C ARG A 283 10.05 49.06 24.13
N VAL A 284 10.88 48.04 24.36
CA VAL A 284 12.30 48.21 24.75
C VAL A 284 13.13 48.79 23.61
N LYS A 285 12.85 48.40 22.37
CA LYS A 285 13.52 48.88 21.16
C LYS A 285 13.16 50.31 20.76
N ILE A 286 11.96 50.77 21.12
CA ILE A 286 11.49 52.16 20.89
C ILE A 286 11.92 53.11 22.01
N ALA A 287 12.21 52.59 23.22
CA ALA A 287 12.79 53.39 24.29
C ALA A 287 14.23 53.83 23.91
N PRO A 288 14.52 55.13 23.76
CA PRO A 288 15.90 55.57 23.60
C PRO A 288 16.68 55.23 24.88
N ALA A 289 17.95 54.87 24.73
CA ALA A 289 18.85 54.71 25.86
C ALA A 289 18.93 56.04 26.63
N ALA A 290 18.46 56.03 27.87
CA ALA A 290 18.49 57.15 28.81
C ALA A 290 19.77 57.11 29.68
#